data_AF-A0A966Y6X1-F1
#
_entry.id   AF-A0A966Y6X1-F1
#
_cell.length_a   1.000
_cell.length_b   1.000
_cell.length_c   1.000
_cell.angle_alpha   90.00
_cell.angle_beta   90.00
_cell.angle_gamma   90.00
#
_symmetry.space_group_name_H-M   'P 1'
#
loop_
_entity.id
_entity.type
_entity.pdbx_description
1 polymer ?
#
loop_
_entity_poly.entity_id
_entity_poly.type
_entity_poly.pdbx_seq_one_letter_code
_entity_poly.pdbx_strand_id
1 'polypeptide(L)'
;MTKTNPGRFFEDYSIGQVIDHAVPRTVSGGERALYHALYPARHALYSSDEFARGCGLAKSPIDDLAAFHVVFGKTVPDVSLNAVANLGYAEGRWILPVYEGDTLRSRSTVIGLKQNSNGKTGVVYVRTQGLNQNDEVVMEYVRWVMVRKRDVAASAPDTVVPELAKVLSPNDLVLPAGLDFSNYDFTLAGEPHRWADYQVGEIIDHVDGVTIEEAEHMMATRLWQNTAKVHFDVTFRPDGQRLIYGGHVISMARTLSFNGLANAQMIVGLNGGAHANPCFAGDTVKAWSEVLDRAETDHPGVGLLRLRL
;
A
#
# COMPACT_ATOMS: atom_id res chain seq x y z
N MET A 1 33.50 14.23 -0.52
CA MET A 1 32.12 13.70 -0.41
C MET A 1 31.58 13.42 -1.79
N THR A 2 31.05 12.23 -2.03
CA THR A 2 30.37 11.87 -3.28
C THR A 2 29.05 12.63 -3.39
N LYS A 3 28.67 13.06 -4.59
CA LYS A 3 27.39 13.78 -4.85
C LYS A 3 26.18 12.84 -4.97
N THR A 4 26.40 11.54 -5.05
CA THR A 4 25.37 10.50 -5.14
C THR A 4 24.92 10.05 -3.74
N ASN A 5 23.61 9.78 -3.59
CA ASN A 5 23.05 9.18 -2.38
C ASN A 5 23.11 7.64 -2.48
N PRO A 6 23.90 6.95 -1.63
CA PRO A 6 23.98 5.48 -1.64
C PRO A 6 22.78 4.78 -0.99
N GLY A 7 21.83 5.54 -0.42
CA GLY A 7 20.84 5.03 0.52
C GLY A 7 21.47 4.65 1.86
N ARG A 8 20.65 4.10 2.75
CA ARG A 8 21.08 3.62 4.06
C ARG A 8 21.30 2.11 4.06
N PHE A 9 22.22 1.67 4.89
CA PHE A 9 22.46 0.28 5.26
C PHE A 9 22.01 0.06 6.70
N PHE A 10 21.94 -1.19 7.15
CA PHE A 10 21.35 -1.53 8.45
C PHE A 10 22.00 -0.78 9.64
N GLU A 11 23.32 -0.62 9.63
CA GLU A 11 24.09 0.10 10.65
C GLU A 11 23.95 1.63 10.61
N ASP A 12 23.28 2.19 9.59
CA ASP A 12 23.08 3.63 9.45
C ASP A 12 21.80 4.14 10.15
N TYR A 13 21.03 3.24 10.77
CA TYR A 13 19.77 3.57 11.44
C TYR A 13 19.93 3.63 12.97
N SER A 14 19.17 4.52 13.60
CA SER A 14 19.07 4.64 15.05
C SER A 14 17.61 4.61 15.50
N ILE A 15 17.32 3.98 16.64
CA ILE A 15 15.96 3.99 17.23
C ILE A 15 15.51 5.43 17.48
N GLY A 16 14.26 5.75 17.14
CA GLY A 16 13.69 7.09 17.26
C GLY A 16 14.11 8.06 16.16
N GLN A 17 14.99 7.66 15.24
CA GLN A 17 15.37 8.49 14.10
C GLN A 17 14.16 8.81 13.24
N VAL A 18 13.93 10.11 13.01
CA VAL A 18 12.95 10.62 12.05
C VAL A 18 13.65 10.92 10.72
N ILE A 19 13.03 10.48 9.64
CA ILE A 19 13.50 10.68 8.27
C ILE A 19 12.39 11.37 7.49
N ASP A 20 12.60 12.64 7.14
CA ASP A 20 11.77 13.35 6.18
C ASP A 20 12.22 12.99 4.76
N HIS A 21 11.34 12.37 3.98
CA HIS A 21 11.67 11.86 2.65
C HIS A 21 11.58 12.95 1.59
N ALA A 22 12.52 12.92 0.64
CA ALA A 22 12.58 13.89 -0.44
C ALA A 22 11.44 13.70 -1.46
N VAL A 23 11.26 14.75 -2.28
CA VAL A 23 10.36 14.78 -3.44
C VAL A 23 8.88 14.72 -3.04
N PRO A 24 8.30 15.82 -2.52
CA PRO A 24 6.86 15.91 -2.37
C PRO A 24 6.16 15.77 -3.73
N ARG A 25 4.95 15.20 -3.73
CA ARG A 25 4.23 14.84 -4.95
C ARG A 25 2.80 15.33 -4.92
N THR A 26 2.51 16.33 -5.76
CA THR A 26 1.14 16.77 -6.04
C THR A 26 0.39 15.70 -6.83
N VAL A 27 -0.82 15.34 -6.40
CA VAL A 27 -1.72 14.41 -7.07
C VAL A 27 -2.62 15.18 -8.05
N SER A 28 -2.89 14.60 -9.22
CA SER A 28 -3.69 15.17 -10.29
C SER A 28 -4.59 14.10 -10.94
N GLY A 29 -5.39 14.49 -11.94
CA GLY A 29 -6.17 13.54 -12.74
C GLY A 29 -5.34 12.50 -13.50
N GLY A 30 -4.04 12.77 -13.74
CA GLY A 30 -3.14 11.85 -14.46
C GLY A 30 -2.88 10.55 -13.71
N GLU A 31 -2.74 10.60 -12.38
CA GLU A 31 -2.53 9.41 -11.55
C GLU A 31 -3.74 8.49 -11.60
N ARG A 32 -4.96 9.04 -11.56
CA ARG A 32 -6.21 8.26 -11.71
C ARG A 32 -6.26 7.55 -13.06
N ALA A 33 -6.04 8.31 -14.14
CA ALA A 33 -6.06 7.76 -15.49
C ALA A 33 -5.01 6.65 -15.69
N LEU A 34 -3.78 6.86 -15.22
CA LEU A 34 -2.73 5.85 -15.33
C LEU A 34 -2.99 4.63 -14.43
N TYR A 35 -3.50 4.82 -13.21
CA TYR A 35 -3.86 3.70 -12.34
C TYR A 35 -4.92 2.81 -12.99
N HIS A 36 -5.97 3.40 -13.59
CA HIS A 36 -7.02 2.64 -14.31
C HIS A 36 -6.52 2.02 -15.62
N ALA A 37 -5.46 2.56 -16.22
CA ALA A 37 -4.84 1.96 -17.40
C ALA A 37 -3.93 0.78 -17.04
N LEU A 38 -3.30 0.80 -15.87
CA LEU A 38 -2.35 -0.20 -15.40
C LEU A 38 -3.01 -1.39 -14.68
N TYR A 39 -4.20 -1.19 -14.14
CA TYR A 39 -4.95 -2.20 -13.41
C TYR A 39 -6.41 -2.20 -13.89
N PRO A 40 -7.11 -3.35 -13.95
CA PRO A 40 -8.52 -3.43 -14.33
C PRO A 40 -9.47 -2.86 -13.25
N ALA A 41 -9.18 -1.67 -12.73
CA ALA A 41 -9.93 -1.01 -11.68
C ALA A 41 -11.32 -0.58 -12.16
N ARG A 42 -12.36 -0.96 -11.41
CA ARG A 42 -13.76 -0.61 -11.72
C ARG A 42 -14.58 -0.14 -10.53
N HIS A 43 -13.97 0.03 -9.35
CA HIS A 43 -14.68 0.54 -8.18
C HIS A 43 -15.24 1.94 -8.48
N ALA A 44 -16.57 2.07 -8.41
CA ALA A 44 -17.29 3.24 -8.88
C ALA A 44 -16.90 4.53 -8.15
N LEU A 45 -16.58 4.44 -6.85
CA LEU A 45 -16.19 5.59 -6.03
C LEU A 45 -14.91 6.28 -6.53
N TYR A 46 -13.97 5.54 -7.11
CA TYR A 46 -12.74 6.08 -7.71
C TYR A 46 -12.85 6.39 -9.20
N SER A 47 -13.97 5.99 -9.83
CA SER A 47 -14.17 6.10 -11.27
C SER A 47 -15.00 7.32 -11.67
N SER A 48 -15.90 7.77 -10.80
CA SER A 48 -16.90 8.80 -11.14
C SER A 48 -17.07 9.82 -10.03
N ASP A 49 -16.84 11.09 -10.35
CA ASP A 49 -17.13 12.20 -9.44
C ASP A 49 -18.62 12.29 -9.10
N GLU A 50 -19.51 11.96 -10.04
CA GLU A 50 -20.96 11.94 -9.80
C GLU A 50 -21.36 10.81 -8.86
N PHE A 51 -20.77 9.62 -9.00
CA PHE A 51 -21.03 8.51 -8.08
C PHE A 51 -20.52 8.83 -6.67
N ALA A 52 -19.32 9.41 -6.56
CA ALA A 52 -18.76 9.84 -5.29
C ALA A 52 -19.61 10.92 -4.60
N ARG A 53 -20.16 11.88 -5.37
CA ARG A 53 -21.13 12.87 -4.86
C ARG A 53 -22.44 12.25 -4.41
N GLY A 54 -22.94 11.25 -5.13
CA GLY A 54 -24.08 10.43 -4.71
C GLY A 54 -23.84 9.71 -3.38
N CYS A 55 -22.58 9.42 -3.05
CA CYS A 55 -22.14 8.84 -1.78
C CYS A 55 -21.70 9.88 -0.74
N GLY A 56 -22.00 11.17 -0.95
CA GLY A 56 -21.74 12.26 -0.01
C GLY A 56 -20.32 12.84 -0.01
N LEU A 57 -19.42 12.37 -0.88
CA LEU A 57 -18.09 12.97 -1.07
C LEU A 57 -18.14 14.18 -2.01
N ALA A 58 -17.16 15.09 -1.92
CA ALA A 58 -17.13 16.27 -2.80
C ALA A 58 -16.86 15.92 -4.28
N LYS A 59 -16.03 14.90 -4.52
CA LYS A 59 -15.63 14.34 -5.82
C LYS A 59 -15.01 12.96 -5.59
N SER A 60 -14.60 12.27 -6.66
CA SER A 60 -13.81 11.03 -6.53
C SER A 60 -12.44 11.35 -5.93
N PRO A 61 -12.02 10.71 -4.83
CA PRO A 61 -10.62 10.73 -4.41
C PRO A 61 -9.76 9.89 -5.38
N ILE A 62 -8.43 9.96 -5.24
CA ILE A 62 -7.54 8.95 -5.82
C ILE A 62 -7.74 7.62 -5.07
N ASP A 63 -7.53 6.49 -5.76
CA ASP A 63 -7.57 5.16 -5.16
C ASP A 63 -6.66 5.05 -3.92
N ASP A 64 -7.16 4.39 -2.87
CA ASP A 64 -6.47 4.22 -1.59
C ASP A 64 -5.08 3.57 -1.74
N LEU A 65 -4.94 2.58 -2.63
CA LEU A 65 -3.65 1.94 -2.89
C LEU A 65 -2.73 2.84 -3.72
N ALA A 66 -3.27 3.65 -4.62
CA ALA A 66 -2.47 4.64 -5.33
C ALA A 66 -1.89 5.68 -4.37
N ALA A 67 -2.69 6.18 -3.41
CA ALA A 67 -2.19 7.04 -2.33
C ALA A 67 -1.11 6.34 -1.49
N PHE A 68 -1.36 5.08 -1.09
CA PHE A 68 -0.36 4.25 -0.39
C PHE A 68 0.93 4.09 -1.19
N HIS A 69 0.85 3.86 -2.50
CA HIS A 69 2.03 3.70 -3.34
C HIS A 69 2.82 4.99 -3.52
N VAL A 70 2.17 6.15 -3.62
CA VAL A 70 2.85 7.45 -3.62
C VAL A 70 3.64 7.61 -2.32
N VAL A 71 3.00 7.42 -1.16
CA VAL A 71 3.64 7.54 0.16
C VAL A 71 4.76 6.52 0.33
N PHE A 72 4.51 5.25 0.00
CA PHE A 72 5.50 4.18 0.06
C PHE A 72 6.73 4.48 -0.81
N GLY A 73 6.50 4.91 -2.07
CA GLY A 73 7.55 5.24 -3.02
C GLY A 73 8.51 6.30 -2.51
N LYS A 74 8.00 7.29 -1.73
CA LYS A 74 8.84 8.35 -1.13
C LYS A 74 9.86 7.77 -0.16
N THR A 75 9.49 6.72 0.57
CA THR A 75 10.35 6.11 1.59
C THR A 75 11.47 5.25 1.01
N VAL A 76 11.36 4.81 -0.25
CA VAL A 76 12.25 3.80 -0.82
C VAL A 76 13.72 4.21 -0.81
N PRO A 77 14.11 5.43 -1.25
CA PRO A 77 15.51 5.84 -1.25
C PRO A 77 16.20 5.72 0.12
N ASP A 78 15.47 5.99 1.20
CA ASP A 78 16.03 6.10 2.55
C ASP A 78 15.81 4.84 3.41
N VAL A 79 14.79 4.04 3.10
CA VAL A 79 14.41 2.86 3.91
C VAL A 79 14.78 1.55 3.23
N SER A 80 14.58 1.43 1.91
CA SER A 80 14.61 0.13 1.24
C SER A 80 15.42 0.05 -0.05
N LEU A 81 16.19 1.09 -0.39
CA LEU A 81 17.08 1.06 -1.56
C LEU A 81 18.09 -0.09 -1.52
N ASN A 82 18.58 -0.42 -0.31
CA ASN A 82 19.52 -1.52 -0.06
C ASN A 82 18.83 -2.73 0.62
N ALA A 83 17.50 -2.76 0.65
CA ALA A 83 16.76 -3.87 1.21
C ALA A 83 16.90 -5.14 0.35
N VAL A 84 16.82 -6.29 1.01
CA VAL A 84 16.68 -7.60 0.39
C VAL A 84 15.21 -7.88 0.10
N ALA A 85 14.34 -7.60 1.08
CA ALA A 85 12.89 -7.80 0.99
C ALA A 85 12.14 -6.92 1.99
N ASN A 86 10.88 -6.62 1.67
CA ASN A 86 9.91 -6.15 2.65
C ASN A 86 9.27 -7.36 3.31
N LEU A 87 9.35 -7.44 4.64
CA LEU A 87 8.97 -8.62 5.41
C LEU A 87 7.54 -8.55 5.94
N GLY A 88 6.96 -7.36 6.01
CA GLY A 88 5.54 -7.21 6.30
C GLY A 88 5.10 -5.77 6.52
N TYR A 89 3.81 -5.66 6.85
CA TYR A 89 3.10 -4.42 7.16
C TYR A 89 2.24 -4.66 8.40
N ALA A 90 1.92 -3.60 9.13
CA ALA A 90 0.97 -3.61 10.22
C ALA A 90 0.40 -2.21 10.42
N GLU A 91 -0.71 -2.11 11.15
CA GLU A 91 -1.27 -0.84 11.63
C GLU A 91 -1.48 0.22 10.53
N GLY A 92 -1.78 -0.21 9.30
CA GLY A 92 -2.00 0.72 8.21
C GLY A 92 -3.38 1.34 8.27
N ARG A 93 -3.49 2.67 8.28
CA ARG A 93 -4.75 3.40 8.40
C ARG A 93 -4.80 4.51 7.37
N TRP A 94 -5.92 4.59 6.66
CA TRP A 94 -6.26 5.74 5.83
C TRP A 94 -7.06 6.70 6.70
N ILE A 95 -6.54 7.90 6.88
CA ILE A 95 -7.06 8.89 7.84
C ILE A 95 -7.86 9.96 7.10
N LEU A 96 -7.41 10.39 5.92
CA LEU A 96 -8.10 11.35 5.06
C LEU A 96 -8.06 10.87 3.61
N PRO A 97 -9.15 11.05 2.83
CA PRO A 97 -9.10 10.89 1.39
C PRO A 97 -8.07 11.84 0.77
N VAL A 98 -7.39 11.37 -0.26
CA VAL A 98 -6.49 12.20 -1.06
C VAL A 98 -7.21 12.61 -2.33
N TYR A 99 -7.26 13.90 -2.59
CA TYR A 99 -7.92 14.45 -3.77
C TYR A 99 -6.90 14.99 -4.78
N GLU A 100 -7.34 15.11 -6.04
CA GLU A 100 -6.61 15.91 -7.02
C GLU A 100 -6.41 17.35 -6.48
N GLY A 101 -5.15 17.79 -6.55
CA GLY A 101 -4.65 19.05 -5.99
C GLY A 101 -3.81 18.85 -4.72
N ASP A 102 -4.03 17.77 -3.96
CA ASP A 102 -3.27 17.52 -2.73
C ASP A 102 -1.80 17.22 -3.03
N THR A 103 -0.91 17.67 -2.15
CA THR A 103 0.53 17.41 -2.27
C THR A 103 1.01 16.55 -1.12
N LEU A 104 1.43 15.32 -1.46
CA LEU A 104 1.85 14.33 -0.49
C LEU A 104 3.36 14.38 -0.24
N ARG A 105 3.74 14.38 1.03
CA ARG A 105 5.10 14.11 1.51
C ARG A 105 5.08 12.93 2.47
N SER A 106 6.25 12.36 2.77
CA SER A 106 6.32 11.22 3.70
C SER A 106 7.39 11.42 4.75
N ARG A 107 7.12 10.91 5.95
CA ARG A 107 8.05 10.89 7.08
C ARG A 107 8.05 9.50 7.68
N SER A 108 9.22 8.96 7.98
CA SER A 108 9.36 7.68 8.69
C SER A 108 10.09 7.85 10.01
N THR A 109 9.61 7.18 11.05
CA THR A 109 10.30 7.04 12.33
C THR A 109 10.79 5.60 12.48
N VAL A 110 12.07 5.41 12.78
CA VAL A 110 12.63 4.09 13.09
C VAL A 110 12.14 3.67 14.48
N ILE A 111 11.33 2.62 14.54
CA ILE A 111 10.72 2.13 15.79
C ILE A 111 11.29 0.78 16.24
N GLY A 112 12.18 0.18 15.46
CA GLY A 112 12.80 -1.09 15.80
C GLY A 112 13.97 -1.43 14.90
N LEU A 113 14.96 -2.11 15.48
CA LEU A 113 16.17 -2.59 14.82
C LEU A 113 16.51 -3.96 15.40
N LYS A 114 16.78 -4.93 14.53
CA LYS A 114 17.21 -6.27 14.95
C LYS A 114 18.20 -6.83 13.95
N GLN A 115 19.45 -7.04 14.35
CA GLN A 115 20.43 -7.70 13.50
C GLN A 115 20.04 -9.17 13.30
N ASN A 116 20.19 -9.69 12.08
CA ASN A 116 20.02 -11.12 11.82
C ASN A 116 21.22 -11.92 12.35
N SER A 117 20.99 -13.17 12.71
CA SER A 117 22.02 -14.06 13.28
C SER A 117 23.23 -14.28 12.37
N ASN A 118 23.07 -14.17 11.05
CA ASN A 118 24.17 -14.28 10.09
C ASN A 118 25.12 -13.06 10.08
N GLY A 119 24.77 -11.97 10.77
CA GLY A 119 25.59 -10.76 10.88
C GLY A 119 25.72 -9.95 9.58
N LYS A 120 25.07 -10.34 8.48
CA LYS A 120 25.19 -9.69 7.15
C LYS A 120 24.04 -8.74 6.84
N THR A 121 22.95 -8.84 7.58
CA THR A 121 21.69 -8.12 7.37
C THR A 121 21.04 -7.81 8.72
N GLY A 122 20.08 -6.90 8.73
CA GLY A 122 19.20 -6.70 9.88
C GLY A 122 17.82 -6.22 9.46
N VAL A 123 16.86 -6.34 10.36
CA VAL A 123 15.48 -5.91 10.17
C VAL A 123 15.32 -4.50 10.74
N VAL A 124 14.79 -3.60 9.93
CA VAL A 124 14.45 -2.22 10.33
C VAL A 124 12.93 -2.08 10.30
N TYR A 125 12.36 -1.66 11.42
CA TYR A 125 10.93 -1.36 11.55
C TYR A 125 10.75 0.16 11.47
N VAL A 126 9.88 0.61 10.57
CA VAL A 126 9.56 2.03 10.43
C VAL A 126 8.06 2.25 10.54
N ARG A 127 7.66 3.30 11.27
CA ARG A 127 6.32 3.88 11.19
C ARG A 127 6.38 5.03 10.21
N THR A 128 5.63 4.94 9.13
CA THR A 128 5.58 5.95 8.06
C THR A 128 4.25 6.69 8.12
N GLN A 129 4.32 8.01 7.99
CA GLN A 129 3.16 8.88 7.80
C GLN A 129 3.25 9.54 6.43
N GLY A 130 2.14 9.54 5.69
CA GLY A 130 1.91 10.40 4.54
C GLY A 130 1.20 11.67 5.01
N LEU A 131 1.72 12.84 4.62
CA LEU A 131 1.15 14.14 4.99
C LEU A 131 0.78 14.93 3.75
N ASN A 132 -0.31 15.70 3.80
CA ASN A 132 -0.69 16.63 2.74
C ASN A 132 0.03 18.00 2.89
N GLN A 133 -0.35 18.97 2.06
CA GLN A 133 0.17 20.34 2.05
C GLN A 133 -0.13 21.15 3.32
N ASN A 134 -1.10 20.72 4.14
CA ASN A 134 -1.51 21.35 5.38
C ASN A 134 -0.89 20.67 6.62
N ASP A 135 0.07 19.76 6.42
CA ASP A 135 0.66 18.92 7.45
C ASP A 135 -0.33 17.97 8.15
N GLU A 136 -1.47 17.69 7.52
CA GLU A 136 -2.44 16.70 8.00
C GLU A 136 -2.00 15.30 7.55
N VAL A 137 -2.08 14.32 8.45
CA VAL A 137 -1.77 12.93 8.14
C VAL A 137 -2.92 12.37 7.31
N VAL A 138 -2.64 12.00 6.06
CA VAL A 138 -3.63 11.36 5.19
C VAL A 138 -3.64 9.85 5.36
N MET A 139 -2.49 9.27 5.72
CA MET A 139 -2.38 7.86 6.02
C MET A 139 -1.13 7.58 6.86
N GLU A 140 -1.14 6.46 7.57
CA GLU A 140 0.05 5.96 8.26
C GLU A 140 0.09 4.43 8.27
N TYR A 141 1.28 3.85 8.41
CA TYR A 141 1.45 2.40 8.54
C TYR A 141 2.80 2.07 9.18
N VAL A 142 2.92 0.84 9.67
CA VAL A 142 4.21 0.24 10.03
C VAL A 142 4.62 -0.75 8.95
N ARG A 143 5.90 -0.75 8.56
CA ARG A 143 6.50 -1.82 7.77
C ARG A 143 7.86 -2.19 8.32
N TRP A 144 8.31 -3.39 8.01
CA TRP A 144 9.67 -3.81 8.33
C TRP A 144 10.36 -4.47 7.14
N VAL A 145 11.64 -4.14 6.98
CA VAL A 145 12.45 -4.51 5.82
C VAL A 145 13.74 -5.17 6.28
N MET A 146 14.19 -6.18 5.54
CA MET A 146 15.53 -6.75 5.72
C MET A 146 16.53 -5.91 4.93
N VAL A 147 17.45 -5.22 5.60
CA VAL A 147 18.44 -4.34 4.99
C VAL A 147 19.84 -4.96 5.09
N ARG A 148 20.63 -4.83 4.02
CA ARG A 148 22.03 -5.27 4.02
C ARG A 148 22.87 -4.40 4.95
N LYS A 149 23.88 -4.99 5.56
CA LYS A 149 24.99 -4.21 6.12
C LYS A 149 25.96 -3.81 5.02
N ARG A 150 26.58 -2.63 5.18
CA ARG A 150 27.67 -2.19 4.31
C ARG A 150 28.97 -2.83 4.75
N ASP A 151 29.24 -2.79 6.05
CA ASP A 151 30.35 -3.44 6.71
C ASP A 151 29.82 -4.54 7.64
N VAL A 152 30.12 -5.79 7.33
CA VAL A 152 29.72 -6.95 8.13
C VAL A 152 30.28 -6.85 9.55
N ALA A 153 31.46 -6.23 9.73
CA ALA A 153 32.13 -6.07 11.02
C ALA A 153 31.59 -4.91 11.87
N ALA A 154 30.74 -4.03 11.33
CA ALA A 154 30.16 -2.94 12.11
C ALA A 154 29.37 -3.45 13.31
N SER A 155 29.42 -2.75 14.44
CA SER A 155 28.64 -3.11 15.63
C SER A 155 27.15 -3.11 15.33
N ALA A 156 26.42 -4.08 15.90
CA ALA A 156 24.98 -4.10 15.82
C ALA A 156 24.39 -2.97 16.69
N PRO A 157 23.36 -2.25 16.23
CA PRO A 157 22.57 -1.40 17.11
C PRO A 157 21.83 -2.26 18.15
N ASP A 158 21.42 -1.64 19.26
CA ASP A 158 20.62 -2.31 20.28
C ASP A 158 19.34 -2.89 19.67
N THR A 159 19.03 -4.13 20.06
CA THR A 159 17.86 -4.82 19.52
C THR A 159 16.58 -4.29 20.15
N VAL A 160 15.72 -3.73 19.32
CA VAL A 160 14.35 -3.32 19.67
C VAL A 160 13.40 -3.90 18.63
N VAL A 161 12.45 -4.70 19.07
CA VAL A 161 11.37 -5.21 18.23
C VAL A 161 10.08 -4.63 18.79
N PRO A 162 9.36 -3.76 18.05
CA PRO A 162 8.14 -3.16 18.54
C PRO A 162 7.04 -4.23 18.65
N GLU A 163 6.19 -4.09 19.67
CA GLU A 163 4.90 -4.77 19.68
C GLU A 163 3.99 -4.08 18.67
N LEU A 164 3.33 -4.86 17.82
CA LEU A 164 2.46 -4.38 16.74
C LEU A 164 1.10 -5.07 16.83
N ALA A 165 0.04 -4.31 16.61
CA ALA A 165 -1.30 -4.86 16.54
C ALA A 165 -1.42 -5.83 15.35
N LYS A 166 -1.97 -7.02 15.62
CA LYS A 166 -2.23 -8.04 14.57
C LYS A 166 -3.47 -7.73 13.74
N VAL A 167 -4.40 -6.98 14.35
CA VAL A 167 -5.69 -6.59 13.80
C VAL A 167 -5.95 -5.17 14.27
N LEU A 168 -6.37 -4.30 13.37
CA LEU A 168 -6.86 -2.97 13.71
C LEU A 168 -8.25 -3.09 14.34
N SER A 169 -8.50 -2.34 15.40
CA SER A 169 -9.87 -2.22 15.92
C SER A 169 -10.72 -1.45 14.91
N PRO A 170 -11.99 -1.84 14.68
CA PRO A 170 -12.92 -1.02 13.90
C PRO A 170 -13.00 0.43 14.38
N ASN A 171 -12.84 0.66 15.69
CA ASN A 171 -12.85 1.99 16.30
C ASN A 171 -11.61 2.83 15.96
N ASP A 172 -10.54 2.22 15.45
CA ASP A 172 -9.32 2.92 15.04
C ASP A 172 -9.36 3.33 13.56
N LEU A 173 -10.35 2.83 12.80
CA LEU A 173 -10.51 3.10 11.37
C LEU A 173 -11.27 4.40 11.18
N VAL A 174 -10.85 5.18 10.18
CA VAL A 174 -11.49 6.46 9.86
C VAL A 174 -12.27 6.30 8.57
N LEU A 175 -13.56 6.64 8.61
CA LEU A 175 -14.38 6.79 7.42
C LEU A 175 -14.39 8.27 7.00
N PRO A 176 -14.35 8.58 5.70
CA PRO A 176 -14.37 9.96 5.23
C PRO A 176 -15.58 10.73 5.76
N ALA A 177 -15.36 11.98 6.15
CA ALA A 177 -16.45 12.87 6.51
C ALA A 177 -17.43 13.02 5.34
N GLY A 178 -18.72 12.86 5.62
CA GLY A 178 -19.79 12.94 4.62
C GLY A 178 -20.07 11.64 3.85
N LEU A 179 -19.26 10.58 4.01
CA LEU A 179 -19.53 9.31 3.35
C LEU A 179 -20.88 8.73 3.82
N ASP A 180 -21.77 8.49 2.87
CA ASP A 180 -23.14 7.99 3.09
C ASP A 180 -23.55 7.03 1.96
N PHE A 181 -23.89 5.80 2.29
CA PHE A 181 -24.35 4.77 1.34
C PHE A 181 -25.86 4.49 1.44
N SER A 182 -26.64 5.37 2.05
CA SER A 182 -28.10 5.20 2.18
C SER A 182 -28.84 5.25 0.84
N ASN A 183 -28.33 6.06 -0.12
CA ASN A 183 -28.87 6.19 -1.48
C ASN A 183 -27.96 5.52 -2.53
N TYR A 184 -27.25 4.47 -2.14
CA TYR A 184 -26.24 3.83 -2.97
C TYR A 184 -26.85 3.14 -4.21
N ASP A 185 -26.32 3.45 -5.40
CA ASP A 185 -26.76 2.85 -6.67
C ASP A 185 -25.99 1.56 -6.97
N PHE A 186 -26.60 0.43 -6.62
CA PHE A 186 -26.06 -0.90 -6.85
C PHE A 186 -25.89 -1.25 -8.33
N THR A 187 -26.68 -0.63 -9.21
CA THR A 187 -26.57 -0.87 -10.66
C THR A 187 -25.27 -0.24 -11.18
N LEU A 188 -25.00 1.00 -10.80
CA LEU A 188 -23.76 1.69 -11.18
C LEU A 188 -22.53 1.16 -10.45
N ALA A 189 -22.69 0.67 -9.22
CA ALA A 189 -21.63 0.01 -8.48
C ALA A 189 -21.21 -1.34 -9.08
N GLY A 190 -22.13 -2.01 -9.78
CA GLY A 190 -21.90 -3.25 -10.52
C GLY A 190 -22.16 -4.53 -9.72
N GLU A 191 -22.83 -4.45 -8.57
CA GLU A 191 -23.08 -5.60 -7.69
C GLU A 191 -24.32 -5.39 -6.80
N PRO A 192 -25.31 -6.31 -6.79
CA PRO A 192 -26.41 -6.28 -5.83
C PRO A 192 -26.05 -6.70 -4.39
N HIS A 193 -25.03 -7.54 -4.17
CA HIS A 193 -24.68 -8.05 -2.84
C HIS A 193 -24.12 -6.96 -1.93
N ARG A 194 -24.73 -6.79 -0.76
CA ARG A 194 -24.44 -5.78 0.25
C ARG A 194 -23.58 -6.34 1.36
N TRP A 195 -23.15 -5.47 2.29
CA TRP A 195 -22.36 -5.87 3.44
C TRP A 195 -22.93 -7.09 4.17
N ALA A 196 -24.25 -7.15 4.39
CA ALA A 196 -24.93 -8.22 5.12
C ALA A 196 -24.94 -9.58 4.39
N ASP A 197 -24.77 -9.58 3.07
CA ASP A 197 -24.84 -10.79 2.25
C ASP A 197 -23.55 -11.63 2.33
N TYR A 198 -22.43 -11.01 2.70
CA TYR A 198 -21.16 -11.70 2.95
C TYR A 198 -21.19 -12.50 4.26
N GLN A 199 -20.46 -13.60 4.36
CA GLN A 199 -20.40 -14.43 5.58
C GLN A 199 -18.97 -14.62 6.05
N VAL A 200 -18.74 -14.56 7.37
CA VAL A 200 -17.40 -14.88 7.91
C VAL A 200 -17.04 -16.34 7.57
N GLY A 201 -15.84 -16.53 7.01
CA GLY A 201 -15.35 -17.80 6.48
C GLY A 201 -15.71 -18.05 5.01
N GLU A 202 -16.49 -17.17 4.38
CA GLU A 202 -16.77 -17.23 2.94
C GLU A 202 -15.48 -17.02 2.13
N ILE A 203 -15.30 -17.86 1.11
CA ILE A 203 -14.20 -17.78 0.14
C ILE A 203 -14.78 -17.41 -1.21
N ILE A 204 -14.23 -16.36 -1.82
CA ILE A 204 -14.65 -15.79 -3.10
C ILE A 204 -13.51 -15.97 -4.09
N ASP A 205 -13.69 -16.81 -5.10
CA ASP A 205 -12.78 -16.88 -6.25
C ASP A 205 -13.11 -15.72 -7.21
N HIS A 206 -12.15 -14.85 -7.48
CA HIS A 206 -12.36 -13.70 -8.36
C HIS A 206 -12.28 -14.05 -9.85
N VAL A 207 -11.95 -15.32 -10.18
CA VAL A 207 -11.98 -15.95 -11.51
C VAL A 207 -10.94 -15.41 -12.50
N ASP A 208 -10.93 -14.10 -12.69
CA ASP A 208 -10.13 -13.39 -13.67
C ASP A 208 -8.63 -13.53 -13.39
N GLY A 209 -7.84 -13.46 -14.47
CA GLY A 209 -6.38 -13.45 -14.39
C GLY A 209 -5.77 -12.45 -15.37
N VAL A 210 -4.73 -11.75 -14.92
CA VAL A 210 -4.01 -10.77 -15.74
C VAL A 210 -2.54 -11.14 -15.77
N THR A 211 -2.00 -11.30 -16.98
CA THR A 211 -0.57 -11.56 -17.19
C THR A 211 0.21 -10.26 -17.12
N ILE A 212 1.27 -10.25 -16.32
CA ILE A 212 2.06 -9.06 -16.07
C ILE A 212 3.08 -8.83 -17.19
N GLU A 213 3.18 -7.60 -17.68
CA GLU A 213 4.18 -7.19 -18.67
C GLU A 213 5.29 -6.34 -18.06
N GLU A 214 6.48 -6.34 -18.67
CA GLU A 214 7.62 -5.56 -18.14
C GLU A 214 7.34 -4.05 -18.14
N ALA A 215 6.66 -3.56 -19.17
CA ALA A 215 6.40 -2.13 -19.32
C ALA A 215 5.44 -1.61 -18.23
N GLU A 216 4.38 -2.35 -17.92
CA GLU A 216 3.32 -1.88 -17.00
C GLU A 216 3.84 -1.73 -15.57
N HIS A 217 4.55 -2.70 -15.01
CA HIS A 217 5.00 -2.61 -13.63
C HIS A 217 6.08 -1.53 -13.48
N MET A 218 6.94 -1.37 -14.48
CA MET A 218 7.94 -0.30 -14.49
C MET A 218 7.27 1.07 -14.60
N MET A 219 6.22 1.21 -15.42
CA MET A 219 5.41 2.43 -15.50
C MET A 219 4.73 2.74 -14.17
N ALA A 220 4.08 1.76 -13.55
CA ALA A 220 3.48 1.90 -12.23
C ALA A 220 4.52 2.34 -11.19
N THR A 221 5.65 1.64 -11.12
CA THR A 221 6.72 1.92 -10.14
C THR A 221 7.32 3.33 -10.35
N ARG A 222 7.45 3.79 -11.59
CA ARG A 222 7.85 5.16 -11.93
C ARG A 222 6.81 6.20 -11.54
N LEU A 223 5.52 5.91 -11.70
CA LEU A 223 4.42 6.79 -11.29
C LEU A 223 4.50 7.10 -9.79
N TRP A 224 4.87 6.10 -8.98
CA TRP A 224 5.08 6.23 -7.54
C TRP A 224 6.42 6.89 -7.15
N GLN A 225 7.29 7.09 -8.14
CA GLN A 225 8.71 7.46 -8.00
C GLN A 225 9.43 6.55 -6.99
N ASN A 226 9.10 5.25 -7.02
CA ASN A 226 9.83 4.21 -6.33
C ASN A 226 11.10 3.90 -7.15
N THR A 227 12.26 3.90 -6.49
CA THR A 227 13.58 3.78 -7.14
C THR A 227 14.31 2.49 -6.79
N ALA A 228 13.62 1.49 -6.23
CA ALA A 228 14.23 0.20 -5.93
C ALA A 228 14.74 -0.45 -7.23
N LYS A 229 16.06 -0.72 -7.25
CA LYS A 229 16.81 -1.05 -8.48
C LYS A 229 16.33 -2.34 -9.14
N VAL A 230 15.87 -3.30 -8.33
CA VAL A 230 15.41 -4.63 -8.78
C VAL A 230 14.19 -4.58 -9.70
N HIS A 231 13.44 -3.48 -9.70
CA HIS A 231 12.29 -3.29 -10.60
C HIS A 231 12.69 -2.82 -11.99
N PHE A 232 13.93 -2.36 -12.19
CA PHE A 232 14.34 -1.68 -13.42
C PHE A 232 15.57 -2.29 -14.07
N ASP A 233 16.51 -2.82 -13.28
CA ASP A 233 17.82 -3.21 -13.74
C ASP A 233 18.12 -4.67 -13.37
N VAL A 234 18.18 -5.51 -14.40
CA VAL A 234 18.45 -6.95 -14.31
C VAL A 234 19.86 -7.26 -13.79
N THR A 235 20.81 -6.32 -13.85
CA THR A 235 22.18 -6.55 -13.39
C THR A 235 22.29 -6.72 -11.88
N PHE A 236 21.26 -6.30 -11.12
CA PHE A 236 21.17 -6.52 -9.67
C PHE A 236 20.65 -7.92 -9.29
N ARG A 237 20.39 -8.77 -10.28
CA ARG A 237 19.67 -10.04 -10.13
C ARG A 237 20.42 -11.19 -10.81
N PRO A 238 20.83 -12.24 -10.07
CA PRO A 238 21.57 -13.38 -10.65
C PRO A 238 20.78 -14.17 -11.71
N ASP A 239 19.45 -14.14 -11.62
CA ASP A 239 18.52 -14.81 -12.54
C ASP A 239 18.20 -13.99 -13.80
N GLY A 240 18.74 -12.76 -13.92
CA GLY A 240 18.57 -11.92 -15.09
C GLY A 240 17.14 -11.38 -15.29
N GLN A 241 16.27 -11.51 -14.29
CA GLN A 241 14.88 -11.06 -14.33
C GLN A 241 14.65 -9.87 -13.39
N ARG A 242 13.83 -8.91 -13.81
CA ARG A 242 13.35 -7.84 -12.93
C ARG A 242 12.32 -8.41 -11.96
N LEU A 243 12.42 -7.99 -10.70
CA LEU A 243 11.42 -8.34 -9.71
C LEU A 243 10.26 -7.35 -9.83
N ILE A 244 9.03 -7.84 -9.95
CA ILE A 244 7.84 -6.98 -9.91
C ILE A 244 7.70 -6.34 -8.53
N TYR A 245 7.35 -5.06 -8.47
CA TYR A 245 7.05 -4.39 -7.21
C TYR A 245 5.88 -5.08 -6.50
N GLY A 246 6.07 -5.57 -5.27
CA GLY A 246 5.02 -6.28 -4.54
C GLY A 246 3.71 -5.49 -4.39
N GLY A 247 3.76 -4.15 -4.30
CA GLY A 247 2.53 -3.34 -4.29
C GLY A 247 1.76 -3.34 -5.61
N HIS A 248 2.43 -3.61 -6.74
CA HIS A 248 1.76 -3.83 -8.02
C HIS A 248 0.86 -5.08 -7.95
N VAL A 249 1.34 -6.16 -7.31
CA VAL A 249 0.53 -7.37 -7.08
C VAL A 249 -0.63 -7.09 -6.13
N ILE A 250 -0.44 -6.26 -5.10
CA ILE A 250 -1.54 -5.82 -4.21
C ILE A 250 -2.61 -5.06 -5.00
N SER A 251 -2.22 -4.11 -5.85
CA SER A 251 -3.16 -3.37 -6.71
C SER A 251 -3.88 -4.28 -7.71
N MET A 252 -3.16 -5.25 -8.29
CA MET A 252 -3.76 -6.24 -9.19
C MET A 252 -4.80 -7.11 -8.46
N ALA A 253 -4.45 -7.64 -7.30
CA ALA A 253 -5.38 -8.44 -6.49
C ALA A 253 -6.62 -7.64 -6.08
N ARG A 254 -6.45 -6.38 -5.65
CA ARG A 254 -7.56 -5.47 -5.31
C ARG A 254 -8.47 -5.19 -6.51
N THR A 255 -7.93 -5.03 -7.70
CA THR A 255 -8.75 -4.72 -8.88
C THR A 255 -9.45 -5.95 -9.43
N LEU A 256 -8.81 -7.13 -9.37
CA LEU A 256 -9.46 -8.41 -9.63
C LEU A 256 -10.58 -8.69 -8.64
N SER A 257 -10.41 -8.30 -7.37
CA SER A 257 -11.43 -8.50 -6.33
C SER A 257 -12.76 -7.81 -6.64
N PHE A 258 -12.80 -6.86 -7.57
CA PHE A 258 -14.07 -6.26 -8.01
C PHE A 258 -15.09 -7.35 -8.39
N ASN A 259 -14.65 -8.44 -9.02
CA ASN A 259 -15.52 -9.58 -9.29
C ASN A 259 -15.81 -10.33 -7.97
N GLY A 260 -16.97 -10.08 -7.39
CA GLY A 260 -17.41 -10.64 -6.11
C GLY A 260 -17.23 -9.72 -4.89
N LEU A 261 -16.55 -8.57 -5.02
CA LEU A 261 -16.46 -7.55 -3.96
C LEU A 261 -16.62 -6.11 -4.49
N ALA A 262 -17.37 -5.90 -5.58
CA ALA A 262 -17.48 -4.57 -6.20
C ALA A 262 -18.00 -3.49 -5.23
N ASN A 263 -18.87 -3.84 -4.28
CA ASN A 263 -19.39 -2.91 -3.26
C ASN A 263 -18.43 -2.64 -2.10
N ALA A 264 -17.30 -3.37 -1.98
CA ALA A 264 -16.23 -3.02 -1.05
C ALA A 264 -15.46 -1.83 -1.62
N GLN A 265 -16.03 -0.62 -1.56
CA GLN A 265 -15.54 0.55 -2.28
C GLN A 265 -14.20 1.09 -1.77
N MET A 266 -13.97 1.10 -0.46
CA MET A 266 -12.77 1.72 0.15
C MET A 266 -11.92 0.75 0.96
N ILE A 267 -10.63 1.03 1.04
CA ILE A 267 -9.68 0.40 1.95
C ILE A 267 -9.36 1.41 3.06
N VAL A 268 -9.88 1.13 4.26
CA VAL A 268 -9.69 2.02 5.42
C VAL A 268 -8.66 1.48 6.42
N GLY A 269 -8.21 0.24 6.22
CA GLY A 269 -7.22 -0.41 7.08
C GLY A 269 -6.39 -1.48 6.38
N LEU A 270 -5.13 -1.60 6.80
CA LEU A 270 -4.18 -2.64 6.41
C LEU A 270 -3.66 -3.34 7.67
N ASN A 271 -4.25 -4.50 7.97
CA ASN A 271 -3.88 -5.31 9.12
C ASN A 271 -2.49 -5.93 8.99
N GLY A 272 -2.13 -6.32 7.76
CA GLY A 272 -0.82 -6.82 7.41
C GLY A 272 -0.78 -7.34 5.98
N GLY A 273 0.40 -7.78 5.54
CA GLY A 273 0.61 -8.33 4.21
C GLY A 273 2.00 -8.92 4.07
N ALA A 274 2.14 -9.94 3.23
CA ALA A 274 3.41 -10.61 2.99
C ALA A 274 3.59 -10.87 1.49
N HIS A 275 4.78 -10.54 0.97
CA HIS A 275 5.18 -10.90 -0.39
C HIS A 275 5.82 -12.29 -0.32
N ALA A 276 4.99 -13.33 -0.33
CA ALA A 276 5.42 -14.70 -0.04
C ALA A 276 6.41 -15.26 -1.08
N ASN A 277 6.23 -14.89 -2.35
CA ASN A 277 7.08 -15.31 -3.46
C ASN A 277 7.37 -14.11 -4.36
N PRO A 278 8.52 -14.11 -5.07
CA PRO A 278 8.76 -13.15 -6.13
C PRO A 278 7.73 -13.31 -7.26
N CYS A 279 7.42 -12.20 -7.93
CA CYS A 279 6.62 -12.17 -9.14
C CYS A 279 7.46 -11.56 -10.27
N PHE A 280 7.28 -12.05 -11.48
CA PHE A 280 8.02 -11.70 -12.69
C PHE A 280 7.07 -11.36 -13.83
N ALA A 281 7.56 -10.66 -14.85
CA ALA A 281 6.81 -10.48 -16.08
C ALA A 281 6.57 -11.85 -16.76
N GLY A 282 5.39 -12.02 -17.34
CA GLY A 282 4.88 -13.29 -17.85
C GLY A 282 4.09 -14.11 -16.83
N ASP A 283 4.17 -13.80 -15.52
CA ASP A 283 3.30 -14.41 -14.52
C ASP A 283 1.85 -13.91 -14.71
N THR A 284 0.89 -14.82 -14.60
CA THR A 284 -0.55 -14.47 -14.54
C THR A 284 -1.01 -14.39 -13.10
N VAL A 285 -1.34 -13.18 -12.64
CA VAL A 285 -1.93 -12.97 -11.32
C VAL A 285 -3.41 -13.32 -11.35
N LYS A 286 -3.82 -14.16 -10.41
CA LYS A 286 -5.21 -14.44 -10.04
C LYS A 286 -5.38 -14.12 -8.57
N ALA A 287 -6.61 -13.90 -8.13
CA ALA A 287 -6.91 -13.58 -6.74
C ALA A 287 -8.14 -14.33 -6.24
N TRP A 288 -8.18 -14.57 -4.93
CA TRP A 288 -9.35 -15.00 -4.19
C TRP A 288 -9.37 -14.23 -2.88
N SER A 289 -10.54 -14.09 -2.27
CA SER A 289 -10.70 -13.45 -0.96
C SER A 289 -11.34 -14.37 0.06
N GLU A 290 -10.99 -14.21 1.33
CA GLU A 290 -11.74 -14.76 2.46
C GLU A 290 -12.25 -13.63 3.35
N VAL A 291 -13.52 -13.71 3.73
CA VAL A 291 -14.14 -12.82 4.71
C VAL A 291 -13.75 -13.29 6.10
N LEU A 292 -12.79 -12.61 6.72
CA LEU A 292 -12.26 -12.97 8.03
C LEU A 292 -13.11 -12.46 9.19
N ASP A 293 -13.73 -11.30 9.02
CA ASP A 293 -14.52 -10.65 10.06
C ASP A 293 -15.43 -9.57 9.48
N ARG A 294 -16.40 -9.13 10.27
CA ARG A 294 -17.29 -8.01 9.95
C ARG A 294 -17.56 -7.12 11.15
N ALA A 295 -17.70 -5.82 10.90
CA ALA A 295 -18.10 -4.87 11.94
C ALA A 295 -19.09 -3.85 11.38
N GLU A 296 -20.07 -3.48 12.20
CA GLU A 296 -20.98 -2.36 11.91
C GLU A 296 -20.27 -1.03 12.18
N THR A 297 -20.81 0.05 11.61
CA THR A 297 -20.33 1.41 11.85
C THR A 297 -21.50 2.34 12.10
N ASP A 298 -21.22 3.49 12.69
CA ASP A 298 -22.22 4.55 12.87
C ASP A 298 -22.44 5.37 11.58
N HIS A 299 -21.70 5.09 10.50
CA HIS A 299 -21.88 5.76 9.21
C HIS A 299 -23.07 5.18 8.43
N PRO A 300 -23.97 6.03 7.89
CA PRO A 300 -25.18 5.56 7.23
C PRO A 300 -24.90 4.64 6.04
N GLY A 301 -25.41 3.40 6.11
CA GLY A 301 -25.26 2.41 5.05
C GLY A 301 -23.85 1.82 4.91
N VAL A 302 -22.93 2.08 5.84
CA VAL A 302 -21.54 1.61 5.76
C VAL A 302 -21.28 0.52 6.80
N GLY A 303 -20.70 -0.59 6.33
CA GLY A 303 -20.18 -1.67 7.17
C GLY A 303 -18.73 -1.99 6.79
N LEU A 304 -18.00 -2.59 7.72
CA LEU A 304 -16.60 -2.98 7.54
C LEU A 304 -16.50 -4.48 7.31
N LEU A 305 -15.69 -4.88 6.33
CA LEU A 305 -15.26 -6.26 6.14
C LEU A 305 -13.76 -6.34 6.36
N ARG A 306 -13.33 -7.33 7.13
CA ARG A 306 -11.92 -7.72 7.17
C ARG A 306 -11.71 -8.82 6.15
N LEU A 307 -10.91 -8.53 5.14
CA LEU A 307 -10.65 -9.45 4.05
C LEU A 307 -9.20 -9.95 4.10
N ARG A 308 -9.00 -11.21 3.72
CA ARG A 308 -7.72 -11.70 3.21
C ARG A 308 -7.82 -11.72 1.69
N LEU A 309 -6.87 -11.08 1.01
CA LEU A 309 -6.63 -11.18 -0.42
C LEU A 309 -5.29 -11.89 -0.65
#